data_AF-A0A2N9JF64-F1
#
_entry.id   AF-A0A2N9JF64-F1
#
_cell.length_a   1.000
_cell.length_b   1.000
_cell.length_c   1.000
_cell.angle_alpha   90.00
_cell.angle_beta   90.00
_cell.angle_gamma   90.00
#
_symmetry.space_group_name_H-M   'P 1'
#
loop_
_entity.id
_entity.type
_entity.pdbx_description
1 polymer ?
#
loop_
_entity_poly.entity_id
_entity_poly.type
_entity_poly.pdbx_seq_one_letter_code
_entity_poly.pdbx_strand_id
1 'polypeptide(L)'
;MTGAEPGDPRLIASHAARVSFGRLVALLASVNGDIAEAEDAVAAAFEQALVSWPGAGVPKNPEGWLFTVARNRLPFTIPDRASMPTRLGAVLEAVYGCYAIAWQDSDGRSHTQPDSMAGEALHLAVTMADLLPTEPEAWSLAALIALSLSRAAARGGSFVPLDEQDPASWDGALIAEGESYLRRAAELGGSPGRFQLEAAMQGVHAARRYGEPVDWAALRTLASALVTVAPTMGAQLALSAIVGRTDGPAAGLALVDELPSEGERLAAFHATRADLLARAGRRAEASDAFLKAAELETDPAAAAYLRGRA
;
A
#
# COMPACT_ATOMS: atom_id res chain seq x y z
N MET A 1 -5.57 2.98 53.17
CA MET A 1 -4.27 3.63 52.91
C MET A 1 -3.19 2.60 53.09
N THR A 2 -2.77 1.96 52.00
CA THR A 2 -1.63 1.02 51.97
C THR A 2 -0.79 1.43 50.77
N GLY A 3 0.00 2.50 50.95
CA GLY A 3 1.05 2.86 50.00
C GLY A 3 2.18 1.87 50.19
N ALA A 4 2.40 1.00 49.19
CA ALA A 4 3.63 0.24 49.11
C ALA A 4 4.79 1.25 49.02
N GLU A 5 5.78 1.12 49.92
CA GLU A 5 7.02 1.88 49.76
C GLU A 5 7.60 1.60 48.36
N PRO A 6 7.97 2.63 47.58
CA PRO A 6 8.68 2.40 46.33
C PRO A 6 10.01 1.71 46.69
N GLY A 7 10.13 0.44 46.30
CA GLY A 7 11.35 -0.34 46.52
C GLY A 7 12.57 0.39 45.95
N ASP A 8 13.74 0.13 46.54
CA ASP A 8 15.01 0.75 46.13
C ASP A 8 15.15 0.77 44.59
N PRO A 9 15.24 1.96 43.95
CA PRO A 9 15.39 2.09 42.51
C PRO A 9 16.52 1.24 41.93
N ARG A 10 17.60 1.00 42.69
CA ARG A 10 18.72 0.15 42.29
C ARG A 10 18.34 -1.33 42.27
N LEU A 11 17.54 -1.78 43.23
CA LEU A 11 17.01 -3.15 43.26
C LEU A 11 16.03 -3.39 42.10
N ILE A 12 15.21 -2.40 41.77
CA ILE A 12 14.27 -2.51 40.64
C ILE A 12 15.02 -2.55 39.31
N ALA A 13 16.04 -1.71 39.11
CA ALA A 13 16.89 -1.75 37.92
C ALA A 13 17.64 -3.09 37.79
N SER A 14 18.20 -3.60 38.89
CA SER A 14 18.88 -4.91 38.93
C SER A 14 17.94 -6.08 38.64
N HIS A 15 16.72 -6.04 39.17
CA HIS A 15 15.70 -7.06 38.87
C HIS A 15 15.29 -7.03 37.40
N ALA A 16 15.02 -5.85 36.83
CA ALA A 16 14.71 -5.68 35.42
C ALA A 16 15.87 -6.15 34.51
N ALA A 17 17.13 -5.92 34.89
CA ALA A 17 18.28 -6.45 34.15
C ALA A 17 18.29 -7.98 34.12
N ARG A 18 18.01 -8.64 35.25
CA ARG A 18 18.01 -10.11 35.30
C ARG A 18 16.87 -10.76 34.54
N VAL A 19 15.70 -10.13 34.52
CA VAL A 19 14.48 -10.72 33.96
C VAL A 19 14.27 -10.32 32.49
N SER A 20 14.70 -9.11 32.10
CA SER A 20 14.24 -8.48 30.87
C SER A 20 15.36 -8.20 29.87
N PHE A 21 16.64 -8.27 30.26
CA PHE A 21 17.78 -7.94 29.39
C PHE A 21 17.78 -8.74 28.09
N GLY A 22 17.74 -10.08 28.16
CA GLY A 22 17.74 -10.91 26.95
C GLY A 22 16.56 -10.63 26.02
N ARG A 23 15.38 -10.32 26.57
CA ARG A 23 14.20 -9.96 25.78
C ARG A 23 14.35 -8.58 25.13
N LEU A 24 14.89 -7.60 25.86
CA LEU A 24 15.15 -6.26 25.33
C LEU A 24 16.20 -6.29 24.21
N VAL A 25 17.28 -7.05 24.37
CA VAL A 25 18.31 -7.27 23.35
C VAL A 25 17.70 -7.93 22.12
N ALA A 26 16.92 -9.01 22.29
CA ALA A 26 16.28 -9.69 21.16
C ALA A 26 15.30 -8.79 20.39
N LEU A 27 14.50 -7.98 21.10
CA LEU A 27 13.58 -7.03 20.49
C LEU A 27 14.31 -5.94 19.71
N LEU A 28 15.43 -5.42 20.22
CA LEU A 28 16.20 -4.38 19.54
C LEU A 28 17.04 -4.91 18.38
N ALA A 29 17.70 -6.07 18.56
CA ALA A 29 18.45 -6.73 17.49
C ALA A 29 17.57 -7.17 16.33
N SER A 30 16.27 -7.40 16.54
CA SER A 30 15.34 -7.71 15.45
C SER A 30 15.19 -6.57 14.41
N VAL A 31 15.59 -5.34 14.77
CA VAL A 31 15.46 -4.16 13.90
C VAL A 31 16.54 -4.12 12.82
N ASN A 32 17.79 -4.43 13.15
CA ASN A 32 18.94 -4.32 12.25
C ASN A 32 19.81 -5.58 12.15
N GLY A 33 19.52 -6.62 12.95
CA GLY A 33 20.30 -7.85 13.02
C GLY A 33 21.58 -7.76 13.85
N ASP A 34 21.88 -6.61 14.47
CA ASP A 34 23.10 -6.40 15.23
C ASP A 34 22.87 -6.65 16.73
N ILE A 35 23.24 -7.85 17.16
CA ILE A 35 23.09 -8.28 18.56
C ILE A 35 24.05 -7.51 19.47
N ALA A 36 25.27 -7.23 19.00
CA ALA A 36 26.28 -6.56 19.82
C ALA A 36 25.86 -5.12 20.11
N GLU A 37 25.41 -4.41 19.09
CA GLU A 37 24.94 -3.03 19.22
C GLU A 37 23.66 -2.95 20.09
N ALA A 38 22.76 -3.93 19.96
CA ALA A 38 21.58 -4.04 20.81
C ALA A 38 21.94 -4.29 22.28
N GLU A 39 22.94 -5.14 22.55
CA GLU A 39 23.43 -5.42 23.89
C GLU A 39 24.02 -4.17 24.55
N ASP A 40 24.88 -3.46 23.82
CA ASP A 40 25.49 -2.21 24.28
C ASP A 40 24.43 -1.14 24.58
N ALA A 41 23.44 -0.98 23.70
CA ALA A 41 22.35 -0.03 23.89
C ALA A 41 21.52 -0.33 25.14
N VAL A 42 21.23 -1.61 25.41
CA VAL A 42 20.49 -2.05 26.60
C VAL A 42 21.33 -1.84 27.87
N ALA A 43 22.61 -2.21 27.85
CA ALA A 43 23.53 -2.00 28.98
C ALA A 43 23.61 -0.51 29.35
N ALA A 44 23.71 0.36 28.35
CA ALA A 44 23.79 1.80 28.55
C ALA A 44 22.45 2.40 29.05
N ALA A 45 21.31 1.82 28.68
CA ALA A 45 20.01 2.19 29.25
C ALA A 45 19.89 1.80 30.74
N PHE A 46 20.42 0.64 31.14
CA PHE A 46 20.49 0.25 32.55
C PHE A 46 21.41 1.15 33.37
N GLU A 47 22.55 1.55 32.81
CA GLU A 47 23.45 2.54 33.43
C GLU A 47 22.70 3.86 33.68
N GLN A 48 21.95 4.35 32.68
CA GLN A 48 21.15 5.58 32.82
C GLN A 48 20.04 5.43 33.88
N ALA A 49 19.41 4.26 33.99
CA ALA A 49 18.41 3.98 35.03
C ALA A 49 19.03 4.05 36.44
N LEU A 50 20.22 3.47 36.63
CA LEU A 50 20.93 3.49 37.91
C LEU A 50 21.34 4.90 38.35
N VAL A 51 21.57 5.80 37.40
CA VAL A 51 21.89 7.21 37.67
C VAL A 51 20.63 8.05 37.92
N SER A 52 19.59 7.87 37.11
CA SER A 52 18.44 8.80 37.08
C SER A 52 17.30 8.43 38.04
N TRP A 53 16.99 7.14 38.20
CA TRP A 53 15.83 6.71 39.00
C TRP A 53 15.95 7.00 40.50
N PRO A 54 17.15 6.99 41.15
CA PRO A 54 17.27 7.38 42.55
C PRO A 54 16.78 8.81 42.85
N GLY A 55 16.90 9.73 41.88
CA GLY A 55 16.46 11.13 42.04
C GLY A 55 15.06 11.41 41.46
N ALA A 56 14.72 10.79 40.33
CA ALA A 56 13.48 11.04 39.61
C ALA A 56 12.33 10.08 39.96
N GLY A 57 12.63 9.02 40.71
CA GLY A 57 11.72 7.90 40.93
C GLY A 57 11.74 6.89 39.78
N VAL A 58 11.28 5.66 40.06
CA VAL A 58 11.17 4.61 39.05
C VAL A 58 9.92 4.85 38.17
N PRO A 59 10.04 4.78 36.83
CA PRO A 59 8.90 4.90 35.94
C PRO A 59 7.82 3.83 36.18
N LYS A 60 6.56 4.15 35.91
CA LYS A 60 5.43 3.18 36.01
C LYS A 60 5.63 1.93 35.14
N ASN A 61 6.34 2.06 34.02
CA ASN A 61 6.76 0.95 33.17
C ASN A 61 8.29 0.99 32.98
N PRO A 62 9.07 0.35 33.87
CA PRO A 62 10.53 0.35 33.81
C PRO A 62 11.08 -0.27 32.51
N GLU A 63 10.47 -1.36 32.04
CA GLU A 63 10.89 -2.06 30.83
C GLU A 63 10.67 -1.22 29.57
N GLY A 64 9.50 -0.56 29.47
CA GLY A 64 9.21 0.35 28.36
C GLY A 64 10.12 1.58 28.34
N TRP A 65 10.50 2.08 29.52
CA TRP A 65 11.48 3.16 29.63
C TRP A 65 12.87 2.69 29.16
N LEU A 66 13.34 1.52 29.62
CA LEU A 66 14.63 0.95 29.23
C LEU A 66 14.69 0.68 27.72
N PHE A 67 13.63 0.12 27.14
CA PHE A 67 13.51 -0.08 25.70
C PHE A 67 13.62 1.25 24.94
N THR A 68 12.92 2.28 25.39
CA THR A 68 12.92 3.60 24.73
C THR A 68 14.31 4.24 24.78
N VAL A 69 14.97 4.21 25.94
CA VAL A 69 16.32 4.78 26.10
C VAL A 69 17.34 4.01 25.27
N ALA A 70 17.30 2.67 25.28
CA ALA A 70 18.17 1.84 24.47
C ALA A 70 17.95 2.08 22.97
N ARG A 71 16.68 2.08 22.51
CA ARG A 71 16.33 2.35 21.11
C ARG A 71 16.83 3.72 20.64
N ASN A 72 16.72 4.76 21.47
CA ASN A 72 17.19 6.10 21.12
C ASN A 72 18.73 6.21 21.06
N ARG A 73 19.46 5.20 21.55
CA ARG A 73 20.93 5.13 21.48
C ARG A 73 21.44 4.29 20.31
N LEU A 74 20.57 3.50 19.67
CA LEU A 74 20.94 2.81 18.44
C LEU A 74 21.16 3.84 17.33
N PRO A 75 22.34 3.90 16.70
CA PRO A 75 22.58 4.79 15.59
C PRO A 75 21.71 4.40 14.40
N PHE A 76 21.29 5.40 13.64
CA PHE A 76 20.70 5.15 12.34
C PHE A 76 21.83 4.72 11.38
N THR A 77 21.96 3.41 11.17
CA THR A 77 22.93 2.88 10.20
C THR A 77 22.36 2.99 8.80
N ILE A 78 23.06 3.72 7.93
CA ILE A 78 22.74 3.77 6.50
C ILE A 78 23.08 2.40 5.91
N PRO A 79 22.10 1.64 5.39
CA PRO A 79 22.36 0.34 4.80
C PRO A 79 23.35 0.47 3.65
N ASP A 80 24.26 -0.51 3.53
CA ASP A 80 25.16 -0.57 2.39
C ASP A 80 24.45 -1.07 1.12
N ARG A 81 25.16 -1.01 -0.02
CA ARG A 81 24.60 -1.47 -1.30
C ARG A 81 24.30 -2.98 -1.31
N ALA A 82 24.97 -3.77 -0.48
CA ALA A 82 24.71 -5.20 -0.36
C ALA A 82 23.34 -5.49 0.28
N SER A 83 22.83 -4.57 1.09
CA SER A 83 21.50 -4.64 1.70
C SER A 83 20.36 -4.26 0.74
N MET A 84 20.65 -3.72 -0.45
CA MET A 84 19.63 -3.24 -1.39
C MET A 84 18.66 -4.33 -1.85
N PRO A 85 19.10 -5.51 -2.32
CA PRO A 85 18.18 -6.51 -2.89
C PRO A 85 17.10 -6.98 -1.91
N THR A 86 17.42 -7.07 -0.61
CA THR A 86 16.46 -7.51 0.42
C THR A 86 15.52 -6.41 0.89
N ARG A 87 15.90 -5.14 0.69
CA ARG A 87 15.13 -3.97 1.13
C ARG A 87 14.29 -3.34 0.01
N LEU A 88 14.70 -3.50 -1.24
CA LEU A 88 14.11 -2.81 -2.38
C LEU A 88 12.60 -3.05 -2.50
N GLY A 89 12.14 -4.28 -2.32
CA GLY A 89 10.71 -4.59 -2.32
C GLY A 89 9.93 -3.78 -1.29
N ALA A 90 10.43 -3.67 -0.05
CA ALA A 90 9.79 -2.88 1.00
C ALA A 90 9.79 -1.37 0.70
N VAL A 91 10.84 -0.87 0.04
CA VAL A 91 10.90 0.54 -0.38
C VAL A 91 9.90 0.83 -1.49
N LEU A 92 9.81 -0.04 -2.51
CA LEU A 92 8.82 0.08 -3.57
C LEU A 92 7.39 0.06 -3.01
N GLU A 93 7.09 -0.86 -2.09
CA GLU A 93 5.80 -0.92 -1.40
C GLU A 93 5.52 0.32 -0.56
N ALA A 94 6.52 0.89 0.10
CA ALA A 94 6.36 2.13 0.88
C ALA A 94 6.01 3.31 -0.04
N VAL A 95 6.71 3.47 -1.17
CA VAL A 95 6.42 4.52 -2.16
C VAL A 95 5.04 4.32 -2.78
N TYR A 96 4.68 3.08 -3.14
CA TYR A 96 3.34 2.73 -3.59
C TYR A 96 2.28 3.06 -2.53
N GLY A 97 2.53 2.75 -1.26
CA GLY A 97 1.64 3.04 -0.14
C GLY A 97 1.41 4.54 0.06
N CYS A 98 2.47 5.35 -0.03
CA CYS A 98 2.36 6.82 -0.01
C CYS A 98 1.44 7.32 -1.12
N TYR A 99 1.62 6.82 -2.34
CA TYR A 99 0.72 7.12 -3.45
C TYR A 99 -0.72 6.64 -3.16
N ALA A 100 -0.91 5.40 -2.72
CA ALA A 100 -2.24 4.81 -2.52
C ALA A 100 -3.05 5.55 -1.45
N ILE A 101 -2.42 6.03 -0.38
CA ILE A 101 -3.04 6.87 0.65
C ILE A 101 -3.38 8.25 0.07
N ALA A 102 -2.42 8.89 -0.59
CA ALA A 102 -2.62 10.20 -1.21
C ALA A 102 -3.70 10.19 -2.30
N TRP A 103 -3.86 9.05 -2.98
CA TRP A 103 -4.86 8.81 -4.01
C TRP A 103 -6.29 8.69 -3.43
N GLN A 104 -6.42 8.41 -2.13
CA GLN A 104 -7.69 8.39 -1.41
C GLN A 104 -8.02 9.73 -0.73
N ASP A 105 -7.00 10.50 -0.33
CA ASP A 105 -7.15 11.86 0.23
C ASP A 105 -7.47 12.90 -0.87
N SER A 106 -8.62 12.74 -1.53
CA SER A 106 -9.11 13.71 -2.51
C SER A 106 -9.82 14.87 -1.83
N ASP A 107 -9.09 15.63 -1.00
CA ASP A 107 -9.52 16.89 -0.35
C ASP A 107 -9.65 18.06 -1.36
N GLY A 108 -9.85 17.78 -2.65
CA GLY A 108 -9.94 18.78 -3.71
C GLY A 108 -8.65 19.57 -3.97
N ARG A 109 -7.54 19.24 -3.29
CA ARG A 109 -6.21 19.78 -3.60
C ARG A 109 -5.63 19.01 -4.79
N SER A 110 -5.06 19.73 -5.75
CA SER A 110 -4.58 19.16 -7.01
C SER A 110 -3.52 18.09 -6.77
N HIS A 111 -3.84 16.81 -7.02
CA HIS A 111 -2.93 15.66 -6.94
C HIS A 111 -1.76 15.74 -7.94
N THR A 112 -1.78 16.75 -8.81
CA THR A 112 -0.75 17.03 -9.82
C THR A 112 0.18 18.18 -9.43
N GLN A 113 -0.03 18.83 -8.26
CA GLN A 113 0.94 19.81 -7.78
C GLN A 113 2.19 19.09 -7.25
N PRO A 114 3.40 19.63 -7.52
CA PRO A 114 4.66 19.08 -7.03
C PRO A 114 4.68 18.86 -5.52
N ASP A 115 4.01 19.73 -4.76
CA ASP A 115 3.96 19.68 -3.29
C ASP A 115 2.85 18.75 -2.74
N SER A 116 2.20 17.96 -3.60
CA SER A 116 1.22 16.96 -3.17
C SER A 116 1.91 15.64 -2.81
N MET A 117 1.35 14.88 -1.86
CA MET A 117 1.90 13.56 -1.50
C MET A 117 1.94 12.59 -2.70
N ALA A 118 0.99 12.70 -3.62
CA ALA A 118 0.97 11.88 -4.83
C ALA A 118 2.05 12.30 -5.84
N GLY A 119 2.29 13.61 -6.00
CA GLY A 119 3.40 14.15 -6.78
C GLY A 119 4.77 13.74 -6.21
N GLU A 120 4.92 13.80 -4.88
CA GLU A 120 6.13 13.34 -4.19
C GLU A 120 6.36 11.83 -4.37
N ALA A 121 5.29 11.01 -4.31
CA ALA A 121 5.41 9.59 -4.58
C ALA A 121 5.88 9.29 -6.02
N LEU A 122 5.39 10.05 -7.01
CA LEU A 122 5.90 9.96 -8.39
C LEU A 122 7.37 10.39 -8.47
N HIS A 123 7.73 11.50 -7.83
CA HIS A 123 9.11 11.99 -7.79
C HIS A 123 10.07 10.95 -7.19
N LEU A 124 9.70 10.33 -6.07
CA LEU A 124 10.48 9.26 -5.44
C LEU A 124 10.58 8.02 -6.33
N ALA A 125 9.50 7.60 -6.99
CA ALA A 125 9.52 6.46 -7.89
C ALA A 125 10.45 6.69 -9.09
N VAL A 126 10.40 7.88 -9.73
CA VAL A 126 11.30 8.24 -10.84
C VAL A 126 12.75 8.33 -10.35
N THR A 127 12.99 8.98 -9.21
CA THR A 127 14.33 9.08 -8.61
C THR A 127 14.92 7.70 -8.33
N MET A 128 14.12 6.77 -7.80
CA MET A 128 14.55 5.39 -7.60
C MET A 128 14.89 4.68 -8.91
N ALA A 129 14.06 4.85 -9.93
CA ALA A 129 14.30 4.26 -11.24
C ALA A 129 15.59 4.78 -11.90
N ASP A 130 15.88 6.08 -11.76
CA ASP A 130 17.13 6.70 -12.22
C ASP A 130 18.35 6.19 -11.45
N LEU A 131 18.23 6.00 -10.13
CA LEU A 131 19.30 5.45 -9.28
C LEU A 131 19.50 3.94 -9.50
N LEU A 132 18.49 3.23 -9.99
CA LEU A 132 18.47 1.79 -10.25
C LEU A 132 18.08 1.50 -11.71
N PRO A 133 18.89 1.93 -12.69
CA PRO A 133 18.49 1.94 -14.10
C PRO A 133 18.30 0.55 -14.72
N THR A 134 18.72 -0.51 -14.00
CA THR A 134 18.59 -1.91 -14.39
C THR A 134 17.53 -2.67 -13.57
N GLU A 135 16.81 -2.00 -12.67
CA GLU A 135 15.74 -2.61 -11.89
C GLU A 135 14.38 -2.40 -12.58
N PRO A 136 13.76 -3.44 -13.16
CA PRO A 136 12.51 -3.28 -13.90
C PRO A 136 11.36 -2.81 -13.01
N GLU A 137 11.24 -3.31 -11.77
CA GLU A 137 10.12 -2.93 -10.89
C GLU A 137 10.19 -1.48 -10.40
N ALA A 138 11.38 -0.85 -10.38
CA ALA A 138 11.50 0.58 -10.08
C ALA A 138 10.90 1.43 -11.21
N TRP A 139 11.23 1.12 -12.47
CA TRP A 139 10.61 1.74 -13.65
C TRP A 139 9.10 1.46 -13.72
N SER A 140 8.69 0.23 -13.40
CA SER A 140 7.29 -0.15 -13.39
C SER A 140 6.46 0.59 -12.34
N LEU A 141 7.00 0.83 -11.14
CA LEU A 141 6.32 1.63 -10.12
C LEU A 141 6.14 3.09 -10.57
N ALA A 142 7.18 3.68 -11.18
CA ALA A 142 7.08 5.02 -11.78
C ALA A 142 6.01 5.06 -12.88
N ALA A 143 5.95 4.03 -13.73
CA ALA A 143 4.91 3.88 -14.75
C ALA A 143 3.51 3.81 -14.16
N LEU A 144 3.31 2.96 -13.14
CA LEU A 144 2.02 2.77 -12.47
C LEU A 144 1.50 4.09 -11.87
N ILE A 145 2.36 4.81 -11.15
CA ILE A 145 1.98 6.07 -10.50
C ILE A 145 1.69 7.14 -11.56
N ALA A 146 2.54 7.30 -12.58
CA ALA A 146 2.33 8.28 -13.66
C ALA A 146 1.02 8.04 -14.42
N LEU A 147 0.78 6.80 -14.85
CA LEU A 147 -0.45 6.42 -15.55
C LEU A 147 -1.69 6.61 -14.69
N SER A 148 -1.58 6.36 -13.39
CA SER A 148 -2.71 6.62 -12.49
C SER A 148 -2.96 8.11 -12.34
N LEU A 149 -1.92 8.91 -12.05
CA LEU A 149 -2.02 10.36 -11.88
C LEU A 149 -2.51 11.09 -13.13
N SER A 150 -2.29 10.53 -14.32
CA SER A 150 -2.83 11.10 -15.56
C SER A 150 -4.35 11.31 -15.54
N ARG A 151 -5.07 10.55 -14.70
CA ARG A 151 -6.53 10.61 -14.56
C ARG A 151 -7.02 11.44 -13.38
N ALA A 152 -6.12 12.10 -12.65
CA ALA A 152 -6.47 12.83 -11.43
C ALA A 152 -7.54 13.91 -11.66
N ALA A 153 -7.47 14.63 -12.79
CA ALA A 153 -8.46 15.66 -13.15
C ALA A 153 -9.87 15.09 -13.35
N ALA A 154 -9.99 13.86 -13.85
CA ALA A 154 -11.26 13.19 -14.10
C ALA A 154 -11.96 12.70 -12.81
N ARG A 155 -11.31 12.82 -11.65
CA ARG A 155 -11.82 12.41 -10.34
C ARG A 155 -12.29 13.58 -9.46
N GLY A 156 -12.20 14.82 -9.93
CA GLY A 156 -12.64 16.00 -9.18
C GLY A 156 -14.16 16.10 -9.06
N GLY A 157 -14.68 16.26 -7.84
CA GLY A 157 -16.11 16.43 -7.58
C GLY A 157 -16.83 15.13 -7.22
N SER A 158 -17.88 14.78 -7.97
CA SER A 158 -18.61 13.51 -7.80
C SER A 158 -17.81 12.32 -8.32
N PHE A 159 -17.95 11.15 -7.71
CA PHE A 159 -17.32 9.92 -8.20
C PHE A 159 -17.81 9.58 -9.62
N VAL A 160 -16.87 9.37 -10.55
CA VAL A 160 -17.12 8.92 -11.92
C VAL A 160 -16.40 7.59 -12.17
N PRO A 161 -17.12 6.49 -12.48
CA PRO A 161 -16.51 5.20 -12.81
C PRO A 161 -15.51 5.31 -13.96
N LEU A 162 -14.46 4.48 -13.93
CA LEU A 162 -13.38 4.52 -14.93
C LEU A 162 -13.88 4.39 -16.39
N ASP A 163 -14.94 3.64 -16.62
CA ASP A 163 -15.53 3.45 -17.96
C ASP A 163 -16.30 4.68 -18.45
N GLU A 164 -16.72 5.55 -17.53
CA GLU A 164 -17.55 6.74 -17.79
C GLU A 164 -16.72 8.04 -17.76
N GLN A 165 -15.47 8.00 -17.29
CA GLN A 165 -14.56 9.13 -17.33
C GLN A 165 -14.28 9.55 -18.78
N ASP A 166 -14.30 10.86 -19.04
CA ASP A 166 -13.89 11.43 -20.33
C ASP A 166 -12.37 11.32 -20.51
N PRO A 167 -11.87 10.45 -21.40
CA PRO A 167 -10.44 10.30 -21.60
C PRO A 167 -9.78 11.56 -22.13
N ALA A 168 -10.51 12.47 -22.80
CA ALA A 168 -9.94 13.72 -23.30
C ALA A 168 -9.44 14.65 -22.18
N SER A 169 -9.98 14.48 -20.96
CA SER A 169 -9.57 15.23 -19.76
C SER A 169 -8.28 14.71 -19.11
N TRP A 170 -7.76 13.55 -19.54
CA TRP A 170 -6.56 12.97 -18.95
C TRP A 170 -5.29 13.65 -19.46
N ASP A 171 -4.28 13.71 -18.59
CA ASP A 171 -2.98 14.29 -18.86
C ASP A 171 -2.18 13.41 -19.82
N GLY A 172 -2.11 13.83 -21.09
CA GLY A 172 -1.39 13.12 -22.13
C GLY A 172 0.13 13.10 -21.94
N ALA A 173 0.71 14.06 -21.20
CA ALA A 173 2.13 14.06 -20.92
C ALA A 173 2.48 12.97 -19.89
N LEU A 174 1.70 12.87 -18.80
CA LEU A 174 1.86 11.79 -17.82
C LEU A 174 1.60 10.40 -18.41
N ILE A 175 0.67 10.27 -19.36
CA ILE A 175 0.46 9.01 -20.09
C ILE A 175 1.73 8.65 -20.88
N ALA A 176 2.26 9.59 -21.67
CA ALA A 176 3.44 9.35 -22.49
C ALA A 176 4.70 9.02 -21.64
N GLU A 177 4.86 9.69 -20.50
CA GLU A 177 5.92 9.40 -19.53
C GLU A 177 5.76 8.00 -18.93
N GLY A 178 4.57 7.67 -18.44
CA GLY A 178 4.26 6.36 -17.86
C GLY A 178 4.48 5.22 -18.85
N GLU A 179 4.07 5.38 -20.11
CA GLU A 179 4.34 4.43 -21.18
C GLU A 179 5.84 4.30 -21.50
N SER A 180 6.59 5.40 -21.40
CA SER A 180 8.05 5.38 -21.56
C SER A 180 8.73 4.57 -20.46
N TYR A 181 8.34 4.77 -19.20
CA TYR A 181 8.85 4.00 -18.08
C TYR A 181 8.49 2.51 -18.20
N LEU A 182 7.26 2.19 -18.60
CA LEU A 182 6.83 0.81 -18.81
C LEU A 182 7.61 0.12 -19.94
N ARG A 183 7.86 0.84 -21.04
CA ARG A 183 8.70 0.34 -22.14
C ARG A 183 10.13 0.08 -21.67
N ARG A 184 10.69 1.00 -20.87
CA ARG A 184 12.01 0.83 -20.27
C ARG A 184 12.10 -0.42 -19.40
N ALA A 185 11.09 -0.66 -18.55
CA ALA A 185 11.01 -1.88 -17.75
C ALA A 185 10.96 -3.14 -18.63
N ALA A 186 10.15 -3.13 -19.69
CA ALA A 186 10.02 -4.26 -20.61
C ALA A 186 11.32 -4.56 -21.39
N GLU A 187 12.08 -3.53 -21.77
CA GLU A 187 13.37 -3.68 -22.47
C GLU A 187 14.45 -4.35 -21.63
N LEU A 188 14.38 -4.25 -20.30
CA LEU A 188 15.30 -4.94 -19.38
C LEU A 188 15.07 -6.47 -19.37
N GLY A 189 13.90 -6.92 -19.82
CA GLY A 189 13.54 -8.34 -19.92
C GLY A 189 13.22 -9.00 -18.58
N GLY A 190 13.01 -10.31 -18.60
CA GLY A 190 12.61 -11.10 -17.43
C GLY A 190 11.08 -11.29 -17.31
N SER A 191 10.68 -12.03 -16.28
CA SER A 191 9.26 -12.19 -15.95
C SER A 191 8.73 -10.91 -15.31
N PRO A 192 7.57 -10.38 -15.75
CA PRO A 192 7.05 -9.14 -15.22
C PRO A 192 6.66 -9.29 -13.75
N GLY A 193 7.08 -8.33 -12.93
CA GLY A 193 6.69 -8.24 -11.52
C GLY A 193 5.29 -7.63 -11.34
N ARG A 194 4.91 -7.47 -10.07
CA ARG A 194 3.58 -6.95 -9.70
C ARG A 194 3.36 -5.56 -10.29
N PHE A 195 4.30 -4.63 -10.10
CA PHE A 195 4.12 -3.25 -10.53
C PHE A 195 4.10 -3.16 -12.05
N GLN A 196 4.87 -4.00 -12.76
CA GLN A 196 4.84 -4.02 -14.22
C GLN A 196 3.49 -4.43 -14.77
N LEU A 197 2.86 -5.45 -14.17
CA LEU A 197 1.54 -5.92 -14.55
C LEU A 197 0.45 -4.90 -14.24
N GLU A 198 0.49 -4.30 -13.04
CA GLU A 198 -0.44 -3.23 -12.65
C GLU A 198 -0.30 -2.01 -13.59
N ALA A 199 0.93 -1.58 -13.90
CA ALA A 199 1.20 -0.48 -14.83
C ALA A 199 0.70 -0.79 -16.25
N ALA A 200 0.95 -2.01 -16.75
CA ALA A 200 0.47 -2.43 -18.05
C ALA A 200 -1.07 -2.41 -18.13
N MET A 201 -1.76 -2.84 -17.07
CA MET A 201 -3.22 -2.74 -16.99
C MET A 201 -3.70 -1.28 -17.05
N GLN A 202 -3.01 -0.36 -16.37
CA GLN A 202 -3.32 1.08 -16.50
C GLN A 202 -3.08 1.59 -17.93
N GLY A 203 -2.00 1.15 -18.59
CA GLY A 203 -1.68 1.51 -19.98
C GLY A 203 -2.78 1.11 -20.95
N VAL A 204 -3.33 -0.10 -20.81
CA VAL A 204 -4.48 -0.55 -21.64
C VAL A 204 -5.69 0.36 -21.46
N HIS A 205 -5.96 0.86 -20.25
CA HIS A 205 -7.02 1.82 -20.03
C HIS A 205 -6.70 3.22 -20.58
N ALA A 206 -5.42 3.64 -20.50
CA ALA A 206 -4.92 4.94 -20.91
C ALA A 206 -4.99 5.15 -22.43
N ALA A 207 -4.87 4.08 -23.23
CA ALA A 207 -4.98 4.11 -24.70
C ALA A 207 -6.27 4.77 -25.21
N ARG A 208 -7.35 4.76 -24.39
CA ARG A 208 -8.59 5.50 -24.68
C ARG A 208 -8.39 7.00 -24.91
N ARG A 209 -7.34 7.60 -24.35
CA ARG A 209 -6.98 9.01 -24.61
C ARG A 209 -6.75 9.29 -26.09
N TYR A 210 -6.26 8.28 -26.81
CA TYR A 210 -5.92 8.32 -28.23
C TYR A 210 -7.03 7.75 -29.12
N GLY A 211 -8.22 7.49 -28.56
CA GLY A 211 -9.39 6.98 -29.29
C GLY A 211 -9.42 5.47 -29.44
N GLU A 212 -8.53 4.73 -28.80
CA GLU A 212 -8.51 3.27 -28.84
C GLU A 212 -9.55 2.68 -27.88
N PRO A 213 -10.29 1.62 -28.27
CA PRO A 213 -11.14 0.91 -27.33
C PRO A 213 -10.29 0.16 -26.30
N VAL A 214 -10.89 -0.16 -25.14
CA VAL A 214 -10.21 -0.99 -24.13
C VAL A 214 -10.00 -2.41 -24.68
N ASP A 215 -8.75 -2.87 -24.70
CA ASP A 215 -8.41 -4.26 -25.02
C ASP A 215 -8.66 -5.18 -23.83
N TRP A 216 -9.89 -5.71 -23.77
CA TRP A 216 -10.30 -6.63 -22.69
C TRP A 216 -9.57 -7.97 -22.73
N ALA A 217 -9.08 -8.41 -23.89
CA ALA A 217 -8.31 -9.64 -23.98
C ALA A 217 -6.93 -9.44 -23.33
N ALA A 218 -6.27 -8.31 -23.62
CA ALA A 218 -5.02 -7.93 -22.95
C ALA A 218 -5.22 -7.77 -21.43
N LEU A 219 -6.28 -7.08 -20.98
CA LEU A 219 -6.57 -6.94 -19.55
C LEU A 219 -6.77 -8.30 -18.87
N ARG A 220 -7.47 -9.25 -19.52
CA ARG A 220 -7.64 -10.59 -18.97
C ARG A 220 -6.30 -11.30 -18.79
N THR A 221 -5.45 -11.28 -19.82
CA THR A 221 -4.11 -11.89 -19.75
C THR A 221 -3.27 -11.27 -18.64
N LEU A 222 -3.24 -9.93 -18.55
CA LEU A 222 -2.48 -9.20 -17.53
C LEU A 222 -3.01 -9.47 -16.11
N ALA A 223 -4.33 -9.46 -15.92
CA ALA A 223 -4.94 -9.72 -14.61
C ALA A 223 -4.73 -11.18 -14.16
N SER A 224 -4.80 -12.16 -15.07
CA SER A 224 -4.47 -13.55 -14.75
C SER A 224 -3.01 -13.72 -14.35
N ALA A 225 -2.09 -13.04 -15.06
CA ALA A 225 -0.68 -13.01 -14.67
C ALA A 225 -0.48 -12.33 -13.30
N LEU A 226 -1.19 -11.23 -13.04
CA LEU A 226 -1.11 -10.51 -11.76
C LEU A 226 -1.56 -11.37 -10.59
N VAL A 227 -2.68 -12.10 -10.73
CA VAL A 227 -3.14 -13.04 -9.69
C VAL A 227 -2.11 -14.16 -9.46
N THR A 228 -1.38 -14.58 -10.49
CA THR A 228 -0.32 -15.60 -10.36
C THR A 228 0.90 -15.06 -9.59
N VAL A 229 1.29 -13.81 -9.85
CA VAL A 229 2.48 -13.19 -9.24
C VAL A 229 2.19 -12.62 -7.85
N ALA A 230 1.04 -11.98 -7.68
CA ALA A 230 0.60 -11.28 -6.48
C ALA A 230 -0.92 -11.46 -6.29
N PRO A 231 -1.37 -12.57 -5.65
CA PRO A 231 -2.78 -12.92 -5.47
C PRO A 231 -3.48 -12.06 -4.41
N THR A 232 -3.35 -10.74 -4.49
CA THR A 232 -4.04 -9.83 -3.58
C THR A 232 -5.55 -9.87 -3.80
N MET A 233 -6.33 -9.54 -2.78
CA MET A 233 -7.80 -9.45 -2.91
C MET A 233 -8.21 -8.49 -4.03
N GLY A 234 -7.49 -7.37 -4.20
CA GLY A 234 -7.72 -6.41 -5.27
C GLY A 234 -7.47 -7.00 -6.67
N ALA A 235 -6.37 -7.74 -6.86
CA ALA A 235 -6.06 -8.40 -8.12
C ALA A 235 -7.11 -9.46 -8.50
N GLN A 236 -7.54 -10.26 -7.53
CA GLN A 236 -8.56 -11.28 -7.73
C GLN A 236 -9.92 -10.66 -8.09
N LEU A 237 -10.35 -9.59 -7.40
CA LEU A 237 -11.58 -8.85 -7.73
C LEU A 237 -11.51 -8.20 -9.12
N ALA A 238 -10.36 -7.61 -9.48
CA ALA A 238 -10.16 -7.05 -10.81
C ALA A 238 -10.29 -8.14 -11.89
N LEU A 239 -9.70 -9.32 -11.68
CA LEU A 239 -9.84 -10.46 -12.59
C LEU A 239 -11.31 -10.90 -12.69
N SER A 240 -12.04 -11.00 -11.58
CA SER A 240 -13.46 -11.36 -11.58
C SER A 240 -14.32 -10.37 -12.37
N ALA A 241 -14.05 -9.06 -12.24
CA ALA A 241 -14.73 -8.03 -13.02
C ALA A 241 -14.42 -8.13 -14.52
N ILE A 242 -13.17 -8.41 -14.87
CA ILE A 242 -12.74 -8.59 -16.27
C ILE A 242 -13.38 -9.85 -16.87
N VAL A 243 -13.32 -10.99 -16.18
CA VAL A 243 -13.96 -12.25 -16.64
C VAL A 243 -15.47 -12.08 -16.75
N GLY A 244 -16.10 -11.38 -15.80
CA GLY A 244 -17.52 -11.06 -15.87
C GLY A 244 -17.91 -10.25 -17.10
N ARG A 245 -16.99 -9.44 -17.63
CA ARG A 245 -17.19 -8.68 -18.86
C ARG A 245 -16.90 -9.49 -20.12
N THR A 246 -15.85 -10.30 -20.14
CA THR A 246 -15.45 -11.06 -21.34
C THR A 246 -16.27 -12.33 -21.53
N ASP A 247 -16.58 -13.03 -20.44
CA ASP A 247 -17.17 -14.39 -20.46
C ASP A 247 -18.60 -14.39 -19.93
N GLY A 248 -19.07 -13.23 -19.46
CA GLY A 248 -20.43 -13.01 -18.96
C GLY A 248 -20.51 -12.94 -17.44
N PRO A 249 -21.53 -12.26 -16.91
CA PRO A 249 -21.60 -11.89 -15.49
C PRO A 249 -21.65 -13.11 -14.55
N ALA A 250 -22.19 -14.24 -15.01
CA ALA A 250 -22.20 -15.48 -14.23
C ALA A 250 -20.79 -16.04 -13.99
N ALA A 251 -19.88 -15.95 -14.98
CA ALA A 251 -18.50 -16.40 -14.83
C ALA A 251 -17.73 -15.52 -13.83
N GLY A 252 -17.92 -14.20 -13.89
CA GLY A 252 -17.37 -13.28 -12.90
C GLY A 252 -17.90 -13.53 -11.49
N LEU A 253 -19.21 -13.80 -11.34
CA LEU A 253 -19.80 -14.11 -10.04
C LEU A 253 -19.25 -15.40 -9.44
N ALA A 254 -19.08 -16.45 -10.25
CA ALA A 254 -18.47 -17.70 -9.79
C ALA A 254 -17.08 -17.45 -9.18
N LEU A 255 -16.26 -16.60 -9.80
CA LEU A 255 -14.95 -16.22 -9.24
C LEU A 255 -15.07 -15.40 -7.95
N VAL A 256 -16.04 -14.50 -7.84
CA VAL A 256 -16.29 -13.75 -6.60
C VAL A 256 -16.72 -14.68 -5.46
N ASP A 257 -17.57 -15.67 -5.75
CA ASP A 257 -18.09 -16.63 -4.76
C ASP A 257 -17.00 -17.60 -4.26
N GLU A 258 -15.90 -17.76 -5.01
CA GLU A 258 -14.71 -18.55 -4.61
C GLU A 258 -13.70 -17.75 -3.77
N LEU A 259 -13.86 -16.42 -3.64
CA LEU A 259 -12.91 -15.60 -2.88
C LEU A 259 -12.97 -15.88 -1.37
N PRO A 260 -11.86 -15.70 -0.64
CA PRO A 260 -11.84 -15.79 0.82
C PRO A 260 -12.82 -14.82 1.48
N SER A 261 -13.44 -15.24 2.59
CA SER A 261 -14.46 -14.46 3.30
C SER A 261 -13.92 -13.13 3.87
N GLU A 262 -12.60 -12.98 4.00
CA GLU A 262 -11.97 -11.70 4.32
C GLU A 262 -12.33 -10.60 3.33
N GLY A 263 -12.59 -10.96 2.07
CA GLY A 263 -13.01 -10.04 1.00
C GLY A 263 -14.33 -9.36 1.29
N GLU A 264 -15.26 -10.00 2.02
CA GLU A 264 -16.57 -9.44 2.36
C GLU A 264 -16.49 -8.18 3.25
N ARG A 265 -15.32 -7.89 3.84
CA ARG A 265 -15.07 -6.67 4.60
C ARG A 265 -14.73 -5.47 3.72
N LEU A 266 -14.53 -5.66 2.42
CA LEU A 266 -14.11 -4.61 1.49
C LEU A 266 -15.31 -4.08 0.68
N ALA A 267 -15.44 -2.76 0.57
CA ALA A 267 -16.42 -2.13 -0.31
C ALA A 267 -16.30 -2.62 -1.77
N ALA A 268 -15.06 -2.77 -2.26
CA ALA A 268 -14.77 -3.24 -3.61
C ALA A 268 -15.30 -4.65 -3.92
N PHE A 269 -15.36 -5.54 -2.91
CA PHE A 269 -15.94 -6.88 -3.08
C PHE A 269 -17.43 -6.77 -3.40
N HIS A 270 -18.16 -6.04 -2.56
CA HIS A 270 -19.60 -5.85 -2.73
C HIS A 270 -19.93 -5.05 -3.98
N ALA A 271 -19.14 -4.03 -4.32
CA ALA A 271 -19.32 -3.25 -5.55
C ALA A 271 -19.14 -4.10 -6.81
N THR A 272 -18.11 -4.96 -6.84
CA THR A 272 -17.86 -5.89 -7.95
C THR A 272 -19.01 -6.89 -8.09
N ARG A 273 -19.43 -7.49 -6.97
CA ARG A 273 -20.57 -8.41 -6.93
C ARG A 273 -21.87 -7.75 -7.41
N ALA A 274 -22.13 -6.52 -6.95
CA ALA A 274 -23.32 -5.76 -7.31
C ALA A 274 -23.39 -5.45 -8.83
N ASP A 275 -22.28 -5.00 -9.42
CA ASP A 275 -22.22 -4.72 -10.86
C ASP A 275 -22.46 -5.99 -11.69
N LEU A 276 -21.88 -7.12 -11.29
CA LEU A 276 -22.07 -8.40 -11.96
C LEU A 276 -23.52 -8.91 -11.82
N LEU A 277 -24.13 -8.79 -10.63
CA LEU A 277 -25.54 -9.13 -10.40
C LEU A 277 -26.48 -8.26 -11.25
N ALA A 278 -26.20 -6.96 -11.34
CA ALA A 278 -26.97 -6.04 -12.15
C ALA A 278 -26.92 -6.42 -13.63
N ARG A 279 -25.73 -6.73 -14.17
CA ARG A 279 -25.53 -7.22 -15.54
C ARG A 279 -26.21 -8.57 -15.79
N ALA A 280 -26.29 -9.42 -14.78
CA ALA A 280 -27.04 -10.69 -14.84
C ALA A 280 -28.56 -10.51 -14.74
N GLY A 281 -29.07 -9.29 -14.55
CA GLY A 281 -30.49 -9.00 -14.37
C GLY A 281 -31.05 -9.31 -12.99
N ARG A 282 -30.20 -9.68 -12.01
CA ARG A 282 -30.56 -10.00 -10.62
C ARG A 282 -30.70 -8.73 -9.78
N ARG A 283 -31.70 -7.90 -10.12
CA ARG A 283 -31.84 -6.52 -9.61
C ARG A 283 -31.92 -6.40 -8.09
N ALA A 284 -32.72 -7.23 -7.41
CA ALA A 284 -32.88 -7.15 -5.96
C ALA A 284 -31.55 -7.44 -5.23
N GLU A 285 -30.85 -8.50 -5.63
CA GLU A 285 -29.56 -8.86 -5.05
C GLU A 285 -28.46 -7.84 -5.39
N ALA A 286 -28.52 -7.24 -6.59
CA ALA A 286 -27.62 -6.16 -6.95
C ALA A 286 -27.84 -4.93 -6.06
N SER A 287 -29.10 -4.59 -5.78
CA SER A 287 -29.47 -3.49 -4.89
C SER A 287 -28.90 -3.69 -3.48
N ASP A 288 -29.11 -4.87 -2.89
CA ASP A 288 -28.56 -5.21 -1.57
C ASP A 288 -27.03 -5.12 -1.53
N ALA A 289 -26.37 -5.62 -2.58
CA ALA A 289 -24.91 -5.55 -2.69
C ALA A 289 -24.39 -4.13 -2.90
N PHE A 290 -25.07 -3.28 -3.68
CA PHE A 290 -24.72 -1.86 -3.82
C PHE A 290 -24.86 -1.10 -2.49
N LEU A 291 -25.93 -1.35 -1.73
CA LEU A 291 -26.12 -0.78 -0.40
C LEU A 291 -25.02 -1.23 0.56
N LYS A 292 -24.63 -2.51 0.53
CA LYS A 292 -23.54 -3.01 1.38
C LYS A 292 -22.20 -2.41 1.00
N ALA A 293 -21.92 -2.27 -0.29
CA ALA A 293 -20.73 -1.58 -0.78
C ALA A 293 -20.69 -0.12 -0.27
N ALA A 294 -21.82 0.59 -0.33
CA ALA A 294 -21.92 1.97 0.13
C ALA A 294 -21.81 2.14 1.66
N GLU A 295 -22.12 1.10 2.44
CA GLU A 295 -21.93 1.09 3.90
C GLU A 295 -20.45 1.00 4.27
N LEU A 296 -19.67 0.23 3.51
CA LEU A 296 -18.24 -0.03 3.75
C LEU A 296 -17.33 1.01 3.10
N GLU A 297 -17.85 1.84 2.20
CA GLU A 297 -17.09 2.85 1.45
C GLU A 297 -16.78 4.06 2.33
N THR A 298 -15.52 4.48 2.33
CA THR A 298 -15.03 5.60 3.14
C THR A 298 -15.11 6.93 2.39
N ASP A 299 -15.06 6.93 1.06
CA ASP A 299 -15.28 8.12 0.24
C ASP A 299 -16.79 8.45 0.14
N PRO A 300 -17.26 9.60 0.67
CA PRO A 300 -18.66 9.99 0.61
C PRO A 300 -19.23 10.08 -0.82
N ALA A 301 -18.41 10.50 -1.79
CA ALA A 301 -18.83 10.64 -3.18
C ALA A 301 -19.04 9.27 -3.84
N ALA A 302 -18.11 8.33 -3.60
CA ALA A 302 -18.26 6.95 -4.04
C ALA A 302 -19.44 6.25 -3.34
N ALA A 303 -19.61 6.45 -2.04
CA ALA A 303 -20.75 5.91 -1.30
C ALA A 303 -22.10 6.44 -1.82
N ALA A 304 -22.19 7.74 -2.14
CA ALA A 304 -23.38 8.33 -2.74
C ALA A 304 -23.68 7.74 -4.13
N TYR A 305 -22.65 7.57 -4.97
CA TYR A 305 -22.77 6.92 -6.28
C TYR A 305 -23.30 5.48 -6.14
N LEU A 306 -22.73 4.68 -5.22
CA LEU A 306 -23.17 3.31 -4.97
C LEU A 306 -24.62 3.24 -4.48
N ARG A 307 -25.06 4.14 -3.58
CA ARG A 307 -26.47 4.22 -3.16
C ARG A 307 -27.40 4.57 -4.32
N GLY A 308 -26.97 5.43 -5.25
CA GLY A 308 -27.75 5.79 -6.43
C GLY A 308 -27.90 4.65 -7.45
N ARG A 309 -27.06 3.61 -7.35
CA ARG A 309 -27.10 2.40 -8.20
C ARG A 309 -27.98 1.27 -7.62
N ALA A 310 -28.33 1.35 -6.33
CA ALA A 310 -29.20 0.39 -5.65
C ALA A 310 -30.67 0.58 -6.04
#